data_AF-A0AB73IRD8-F1
#
_entry.id   AF-A0AB73IRD8-F1
#
_cell.length_a   1.000
_cell.length_b   1.000
_cell.length_c   1.000
_cell.angle_alpha   90.00
_cell.angle_beta   90.00
_cell.angle_gamma   90.00
#
_symmetry.space_group_name_H-M   'P 1'
#
loop_
_entity.id
_entity.type
_entity.pdbx_description
1 polymer ?
#
loop_
_entity_poly.entity_id
_entity_poly.type
_entity_poly.pdbx_seq_one_letter_code
_entity_poly.pdbx_strand_id
1 'polypeptide(L)'
;MSTLTSSTATVVKVTTSGSSTGGPISIPGLQVGDALVLISPYGFWPGYSFEAVVSVADELQQLVALDWSTVDFTFYLLRGV
;
A
#
# COMPACT_ATOMS: atom_id res chain seq x y z
N MET A 1 -15.85 -26.30 18.37
CA MET A 1 -16.41 -25.86 17.08
C MET A 1 -15.67 -24.61 16.66
N SER A 2 -15.04 -24.59 15.49
CA SER A 2 -14.47 -23.37 14.91
C SER A 2 -15.52 -22.72 14.01
N THR A 3 -15.84 -21.46 14.26
CA THR A 3 -16.67 -20.64 13.37
C THR A 3 -15.79 -20.02 12.29
N LEU A 4 -16.21 -20.16 11.02
CA LEU A 4 -15.57 -19.50 9.89
C LEU A 4 -16.39 -18.26 9.52
N THR A 5 -15.73 -17.10 9.50
CA THR A 5 -16.32 -15.84 9.05
C THR A 5 -15.74 -15.51 7.68
N SER A 6 -16.60 -15.21 6.71
CA SER A 6 -16.20 -14.81 5.36
C SER A 6 -16.94 -13.53 4.99
N SER A 7 -16.20 -12.55 4.48
CA SER A 7 -16.71 -11.29 3.96
C SER A 7 -16.10 -11.01 2.59
N THR A 8 -16.80 -10.24 1.76
CA THR A 8 -16.24 -9.78 0.48
C THR A 8 -15.16 -8.75 0.73
N ALA A 9 -14.00 -8.93 0.10
CA ALA A 9 -12.94 -7.92 0.03
C ALA A 9 -12.87 -7.34 -1.40
N THR A 10 -12.52 -6.07 -1.51
CA THR A 10 -12.30 -5.41 -2.81
C THR A 10 -10.82 -5.30 -3.11
N VAL A 11 -10.41 -5.68 -4.32
CA VAL A 11 -9.04 -5.48 -4.80
C VAL A 11 -8.89 -4.06 -5.31
N VAL A 12 -7.94 -3.32 -4.75
CA VAL A 12 -7.56 -1.97 -5.20
C VAL A 12 -6.21 -2.07 -5.88
N LYS A 13 -6.12 -1.61 -7.13
CA LYS A 13 -4.87 -1.51 -7.88
C LYS A 13 -4.57 -0.05 -8.14
N VAL A 14 -3.38 0.39 -7.79
CA VAL A 14 -2.96 1.77 -8.02
C VAL A 14 -1.51 1.84 -8.49
N THR A 15 -1.22 2.81 -9.35
CA THR A 15 0.12 3.04 -9.88
C THR A 15 0.52 4.49 -9.62
N THR A 16 1.68 4.69 -9.00
CA THR A 16 2.26 6.02 -8.73
C THR A 16 3.77 5.92 -8.62
N SER A 17 4.46 7.03 -8.85
CA SER A 17 5.89 7.15 -8.54
C SER A 17 6.12 7.14 -7.02
N GLY A 18 7.30 6.66 -6.61
CA GLY A 18 7.79 6.80 -5.24
C GLY A 18 8.09 8.26 -4.86
N SER A 19 8.66 8.45 -3.66
CA SER A 19 9.16 9.74 -3.20
C SER A 19 10.69 9.77 -3.18
N SER A 20 11.26 10.97 -3.19
CA SER A 20 12.71 11.18 -3.02
C SER A 20 13.17 10.94 -1.58
N THR A 21 12.25 10.86 -0.63
CA THR A 21 12.50 10.62 0.80
C THR A 21 11.38 9.79 1.41
N GLY A 22 11.62 9.23 2.60
CA GLY A 22 10.56 8.59 3.38
C GLY A 22 9.48 9.62 3.75
N GLY A 23 8.23 9.16 3.80
CA GLY A 23 7.07 10.01 4.04
C GLY A 23 5.87 9.66 3.15
N PRO A 24 4.85 10.52 3.14
CA PRO A 24 3.60 10.24 2.44
C PRO A 24 3.78 10.33 0.92
N ILE A 25 3.13 9.40 0.23
CA ILE A 25 2.87 9.45 -1.22
C ILE A 25 1.38 9.63 -1.41
N SER A 26 0.96 10.71 -2.07
CA SER A 26 -0.47 10.97 -2.32
C SER A 26 -1.03 9.98 -3.34
N ILE A 27 -2.07 9.25 -2.94
CA ILE A 27 -2.77 8.26 -3.73
C ILE A 27 -4.29 8.41 -3.48
N PRO A 28 -4.97 9.31 -4.20
CA PRO A 28 -6.39 9.58 -4.00
C PRO A 28 -7.25 8.33 -4.14
N GLY A 29 -8.17 8.13 -3.18
CA GLY A 29 -9.08 6.99 -3.13
C GLY A 29 -8.60 5.81 -2.28
N LEU A 30 -7.38 5.84 -1.74
CA LEU A 30 -6.97 4.93 -0.66
C LEU A 30 -7.72 5.25 0.63
N GLN A 31 -8.12 4.21 1.33
CA GLN A 31 -8.86 4.31 2.58
C GLN A 31 -8.03 3.74 3.72
N VAL A 32 -8.17 4.34 4.91
CA VAL A 32 -7.58 3.79 6.13
C VAL A 32 -8.05 2.35 6.31
N GLY A 33 -7.10 1.43 6.52
CA GLY A 33 -7.36 -0.01 6.63
C GLY A 33 -7.21 -0.79 5.33
N ASP A 34 -6.97 -0.16 4.18
CA ASP A 34 -6.59 -0.88 2.96
C ASP A 34 -5.26 -1.61 3.20
N ALA A 35 -5.26 -2.92 3.09
CA ALA A 35 -4.10 -3.76 3.37
C ALA A 35 -3.26 -3.97 2.11
N LEU A 36 -1.98 -3.59 2.15
CA LEU A 36 -1.06 -3.75 1.04
C LEU A 36 -0.57 -5.19 0.93
N VAL A 37 -0.85 -5.85 -0.20
CA VAL A 37 -0.57 -7.28 -0.41
C VAL A 37 0.61 -7.50 -1.35
N LEU A 38 0.74 -6.66 -2.38
CA LEU A 38 1.80 -6.80 -3.37
C LEU A 38 2.26 -5.44 -3.88
N ILE A 39 3.56 -5.35 -4.16
CA ILE A 39 4.23 -4.19 -4.75
C ILE A 39 4.99 -4.68 -5.98
N SER A 40 4.84 -3.95 -7.08
CA SER A 40 5.60 -4.14 -8.32
C SER A 40 6.33 -2.85 -8.65
N PRO A 41 7.62 -2.84 -9.06
CA PRO A 41 8.47 -4.01 -9.33
C PRO A 41 8.80 -4.84 -8.08
N TYR A 42 9.30 -6.06 -8.28
CA TYR A 42 9.68 -6.97 -7.19
C TYR A 42 10.89 -6.41 -6.41
N GLY A 43 11.00 -6.77 -5.12
CA GLY A 43 12.08 -6.33 -4.23
C GLY A 43 11.65 -5.35 -3.13
N PHE A 44 10.37 -4.97 -3.13
CA PHE A 44 9.76 -4.08 -2.13
C PHE A 44 8.74 -4.86 -1.30
N TRP A 45 8.63 -4.53 -0.02
CA TRP A 45 7.86 -5.33 0.94
C TRP A 45 6.90 -4.46 1.75
N PRO A 46 5.63 -4.88 1.91
CA PRO A 46 4.71 -4.27 2.86
C PRO A 46 5.28 -4.34 4.28
N GLY A 47 5.20 -3.25 5.03
CA GLY A 47 5.74 -3.12 6.38
C GLY A 47 7.25 -2.83 6.45
N TYR A 48 7.96 -2.82 5.32
CA TYR A 48 9.37 -2.43 5.27
C TYR A 48 9.62 -1.27 4.30
N SER A 49 9.25 -1.43 3.03
CA SER A 49 9.42 -0.37 2.02
C SER A 49 8.34 0.69 2.12
N PHE A 50 7.11 0.22 2.30
CA PHE A 50 5.89 1.00 2.47
C PHE A 50 5.11 0.43 3.64
N GLU A 51 4.20 1.19 4.22
CA GLU A 51 3.32 0.65 5.27
C GLU A 51 2.52 -0.57 4.79
N ALA A 52 2.27 -1.52 5.69
CA ALA A 52 1.53 -2.74 5.37
C ALA A 52 0.01 -2.50 5.31
N VAL A 53 -0.48 -1.47 6.01
CA VAL A 53 -1.89 -1.08 6.06
C VAL A 53 -1.92 0.43 5.98
N VAL A 54 -2.78 0.98 5.12
CA VAL A 54 -2.95 2.42 4.97
C VAL A 54 -3.38 3.03 6.29
N SER A 55 -2.55 3.93 6.83
CA SER A 55 -2.80 4.59 8.12
C SER A 55 -3.48 5.96 7.97
N VAL A 56 -3.38 6.59 6.80
CA VAL A 56 -3.97 7.90 6.49
C VAL A 56 -4.69 7.82 5.15
N ALA A 57 -5.90 8.38 5.07
CA ALA A 57 -6.67 8.38 3.83
C ALA A 57 -5.96 9.15 2.71
N ASP A 58 -6.18 8.71 1.47
CA ASP A 58 -5.64 9.32 0.25
C ASP A 58 -4.10 9.34 0.15
N GLU A 59 -3.38 8.59 0.97
CA GLU A 59 -1.93 8.45 0.88
C GLU A 59 -1.42 7.05 1.31
N LEU A 60 -0.17 6.76 0.96
CA LEU A 60 0.57 5.58 1.40
C LEU A 60 1.93 6.01 1.94
N GLN A 61 2.31 5.54 3.13
CA GLN A 61 3.60 5.90 3.73
C GLN A 61 4.76 5.11 3.13
N GLN A 62 5.75 5.80 2.54
CA GLN A 62 7.07 5.26 2.25
C GLN A 62 7.92 5.27 3.53
N LEU A 63 8.33 4.10 4.00
CA LEU A 63 9.02 3.98 5.29
C LEU A 63 10.54 4.16 5.17
N VAL A 64 11.09 3.97 3.97
CA VAL A 64 12.52 4.01 3.73
C VAL A 64 12.93 5.37 3.18
N ALA A 65 13.97 5.96 3.77
CA ALA A 65 14.60 7.19 3.31
C ALA A 65 15.57 6.94 2.14
N LEU A 66 15.04 6.46 1.02
CA LEU A 66 15.76 6.30 -0.25
C LEU A 66 15.02 7.05 -1.35
N ASP A 67 15.76 7.53 -2.34
CA ASP A 67 15.18 8.20 -3.50
C ASP A 67 14.61 7.16 -4.47
N TRP A 68 13.29 7.04 -4.48
CA TRP A 68 12.53 6.22 -5.42
C TRP A 68 11.61 7.07 -6.30
N SER A 69 11.88 8.37 -6.40
CA SER A 69 11.04 9.32 -7.17
C SER A 69 11.00 9.01 -8.67
N THR A 70 11.99 8.25 -9.18
CA THR A 70 12.05 7.80 -10.58
C THR A 70 11.45 6.41 -10.80
N VAL A 71 10.96 5.75 -9.75
CA VAL A 71 10.42 4.38 -9.82
C VAL A 71 8.91 4.43 -9.77
N ASP A 72 8.26 3.93 -10.81
CA ASP A 72 6.83 3.71 -10.83
C ASP A 72 6.48 2.41 -10.12
N PHE A 73 5.71 2.53 -9.04
CA PHE A 73 5.20 1.40 -8.29
C PHE A 73 3.76 1.10 -8.68
N THR A 74 3.44 -0.18 -8.77
CA THR A 74 2.06 -0.65 -8.78
C THR A 74 1.79 -1.39 -7.47
N PHE A 75 0.85 -0.86 -6.70
CA PHE A 75 0.40 -1.42 -5.43
C PHE A 75 -0.91 -2.17 -5.63
N TYR A 76 -1.00 -3.35 -5.01
CA TYR A 76 -2.23 -4.14 -4.94
C TYR A 76 -2.64 -4.25 -3.48
N LEU A 77 -3.81 -3.70 -3.15
CA LEU A 77 -4.36 -3.65 -1.80
C LEU A 77 -5.69 -4.40 -1.73
N LEU A 78 -6.04 -4.83 -0.51
CA LEU A 78 -7.34 -5.40 -0.18
C LEU A 78 -8.08 -4.47 0.78
N ARG A 79 -9.32 -4.13 0.43
CA ARG A 79 -10.24 -3.33 1.24
C ARG A 79 -11.29 -4.19 1.90
N GLY A 80 -11.55 -3.94 3.19
CA GLY A 80 -12.58 -4.63 3.98
C GLY A 80 -12.12 -5.98 4.55
N VAL A 81 -10.83 -6.09 4.88
CA VAL A 81 -10.19 -7.27 5.48
C VAL A 81 -9.98 -7.11 6.99
#